data_AF-A0A3D5GQK4-F1
#
_entry.id   AF-A0A3D5GQK4-F1
#
_cell.length_a   1.000
_cell.length_b   1.000
_cell.length_c   1.000
_cell.angle_alpha   90.00
_cell.angle_beta   90.00
_cell.angle_gamma   90.00
#
_symmetry.space_group_name_H-M   'P 1'
#
loop_
_entity.id
_entity.type
_entity.pdbx_description
1 polymer ?
#
loop_
_entity_poly.entity_id
_entity_poly.type
_entity_poly.pdbx_seq_one_letter_code
_entity_poly.pdbx_strand_id
1 'polypeptide(L)'
;LSPIYNLLGAIPMLVAWPGVEPGSRDALTTSVDVHATLTDLFNLEIEHRTHGVSLRGVIEGTRPTAHEYLLQGYFGREVNVIDREGKYIRGVEGERTDVSVWSNRWSTMPVHAFPRLSLARPDDRATLDRMPGSDIPVIRQPFTADDLNSGAVYLAGQTAGAESELYDTSDSEESEDLADSARSNHYVALLRHALIEVEAPSEQFVRLGLD
;
A
#
# COMPACT_ATOMS: atom_id res chain seq x y z
N LEU A 1 7.77 8.16 -10.53
CA LEU A 1 7.12 6.87 -10.80
C LEU A 1 5.65 7.12 -11.14
N SER A 2 5.05 6.31 -12.00
CA SER A 2 3.61 6.30 -12.28
C SER A 2 2.82 5.77 -11.06
N PRO A 3 1.52 6.08 -10.91
CA PRO A 3 0.62 5.25 -10.11
C PRO A 3 0.74 3.77 -10.49
N ILE A 4 0.43 2.88 -9.55
CA ILE A 4 0.44 1.44 -9.80
C ILE A 4 -0.84 1.05 -10.54
N TYR A 5 -0.85 1.21 -11.86
CA TYR A 5 -1.85 0.63 -12.76
C TYR A 5 -1.78 -0.91 -12.78
N ASN A 6 -2.85 -1.59 -13.21
CA ASN A 6 -2.95 -3.04 -13.34
C ASN A 6 -1.83 -3.62 -14.19
N LEU A 7 -1.36 -2.91 -15.23
CA LEU A 7 -0.19 -3.31 -16.00
C LEU A 7 1.06 -3.55 -15.12
N LEU A 8 1.20 -2.83 -14.01
CA LEU A 8 2.28 -2.98 -13.03
C LEU A 8 1.88 -3.85 -11.82
N GLY A 9 0.64 -3.70 -11.34
CA GLY A 9 0.17 -4.27 -10.08
C GLY A 9 -0.42 -5.67 -10.18
N ALA A 10 -1.01 -6.04 -11.32
CA ALA A 10 -1.63 -7.34 -11.55
C ALA A 10 -0.59 -8.36 -12.02
N ILE A 11 0.35 -8.70 -11.13
CA ILE A 11 1.43 -9.63 -11.43
C ILE A 11 0.91 -11.09 -11.47
N PRO A 12 1.43 -11.94 -12.37
CA PRO A 12 1.07 -13.34 -12.38
C PRO A 12 1.49 -14.07 -11.10
N MET A 13 0.58 -14.86 -10.53
CA MET A 13 0.87 -15.80 -9.45
C MET A 13 0.56 -17.22 -9.92
N LEU A 14 1.60 -18.05 -10.02
CA LEU A 14 1.48 -19.46 -10.38
C LEU A 14 1.85 -20.31 -9.16
N VAL A 15 0.94 -21.20 -8.75
CA VAL A 15 1.14 -22.08 -7.59
C VAL A 15 0.98 -23.53 -8.02
N ALA A 16 2.02 -24.35 -7.75
CA ALA A 16 1.92 -25.80 -7.85
C ALA A 16 1.62 -26.37 -6.46
N TRP A 17 0.44 -26.98 -6.28
CA TRP A 17 -0.03 -27.44 -4.97
C TRP A 17 -0.36 -28.94 -4.99
N PRO A 18 0.24 -29.77 -4.10
CA PRO A 18 -0.03 -31.20 -4.08
C PRO A 18 -1.50 -31.52 -3.82
N GLY A 19 -2.06 -32.45 -4.61
CA GLY A 19 -3.45 -32.91 -4.44
C GLY A 19 -4.53 -31.93 -4.91
N VAL A 20 -4.14 -30.80 -5.53
CA VAL A 20 -5.06 -29.85 -6.16
C VAL A 20 -4.94 -29.98 -7.66
N GLU A 21 -6.08 -30.20 -8.32
CA GLU A 21 -6.15 -30.27 -9.78
C GLU A 21 -5.83 -28.91 -10.43
N PRO A 22 -5.24 -28.90 -11.64
CA PRO A 22 -4.98 -27.66 -12.37
C PRO A 22 -6.25 -26.82 -12.58
N GLY A 23 -6.14 -25.49 -12.42
CA GLY A 23 -7.23 -24.57 -12.66
C GLY A 23 -6.87 -23.11 -12.41
N SER A 24 -7.83 -22.21 -12.61
CA SER A 24 -7.71 -20.78 -12.28
C SER A 24 -8.45 -20.44 -10.98
N ARG A 25 -8.02 -19.37 -10.33
CA ARG A 25 -8.70 -18.74 -9.19
C ARG A 25 -8.69 -17.23 -9.43
N ASP A 26 -9.86 -16.61 -9.34
CA ASP A 26 -10.04 -15.16 -9.60
C ASP A 26 -10.12 -14.36 -8.28
N ALA A 27 -9.59 -14.92 -7.19
CA ALA A 27 -9.56 -14.25 -5.90
C ALA A 27 -8.49 -13.15 -5.88
N LEU A 28 -8.76 -12.09 -5.13
CA LEU A 28 -7.76 -11.07 -4.82
C LEU A 28 -6.63 -11.67 -3.97
N THR A 29 -5.39 -11.39 -4.35
CA THR A 29 -4.19 -11.83 -3.63
C THR A 29 -3.13 -10.73 -3.63
N THR A 30 -2.26 -10.76 -2.63
CA THR A 30 -1.10 -9.88 -2.54
C THR A 30 0.14 -10.69 -2.16
N SER A 31 1.34 -10.17 -2.48
CA SER A 31 2.60 -10.88 -2.26
C SER A 31 2.86 -11.24 -0.80
N VAL A 32 2.34 -10.46 0.15
CA VAL A 32 2.44 -10.74 1.59
C VAL A 32 1.65 -11.99 2.01
N ASP A 33 0.66 -12.40 1.22
CA ASP A 33 -0.12 -13.61 1.47
C ASP A 33 0.71 -14.88 1.26
N VAL A 34 1.79 -14.83 0.46
CA VAL A 34 2.71 -15.96 0.28
C VAL A 34 3.31 -16.37 1.62
N HIS A 35 3.76 -15.40 2.41
CA HIS A 35 4.31 -15.66 3.74
C HIS A 35 3.25 -16.28 4.68
N ALA A 36 2.04 -15.72 4.72
CA ALA A 36 0.95 -16.25 5.53
C ALA A 36 0.53 -17.66 5.11
N THR A 37 0.49 -17.93 3.81
CA THR A 37 0.17 -19.25 3.24
C THR A 37 1.23 -20.28 3.60
N LEU A 38 2.51 -19.94 3.52
CA LEU A 38 3.59 -20.86 3.91
C LEU A 38 3.59 -21.14 5.42
N THR A 39 3.32 -20.12 6.22
CA THR A 39 3.19 -20.25 7.68
C THR A 39 2.06 -21.22 8.06
N ASP A 40 0.87 -21.04 7.47
CA ASP A 40 -0.27 -21.95 7.62
C ASP A 40 0.02 -23.34 7.02
N LEU A 41 0.77 -23.42 5.92
CA LEU A 41 1.15 -24.68 5.29
C LEU A 41 1.95 -25.58 6.22
N PHE A 42 2.96 -24.99 6.85
CA PHE A 42 3.93 -25.69 7.70
C PHE A 42 3.57 -25.65 9.19
N ASN A 43 2.41 -25.08 9.55
CA ASN A 43 1.96 -24.93 10.93
C ASN A 43 3.01 -24.22 11.80
N LEU A 44 3.51 -23.08 11.31
CA LEU A 44 4.52 -22.27 11.99
C LEU A 44 3.85 -21.20 12.85
N GLU A 45 4.46 -20.91 14.00
CA GLU A 45 4.11 -19.75 14.82
C GLU A 45 5.01 -18.57 14.44
N ILE A 46 4.42 -17.39 14.25
CA ILE A 46 5.13 -16.16 13.90
C ILE A 46 5.05 -15.19 15.07
N GLU A 47 6.21 -14.71 15.53
CA GLU A 47 6.31 -13.81 16.69
C GLU A 47 5.89 -12.37 16.42
N HIS A 48 5.70 -12.01 15.14
CA HIS A 48 5.34 -10.66 14.72
C HIS A 48 4.06 -10.64 13.90
N ARG A 49 3.31 -9.54 14.01
CA ARG A 49 2.12 -9.30 13.20
C ARG A 49 2.49 -9.17 11.73
N THR A 50 1.67 -9.76 10.86
CA THR A 50 1.70 -9.51 9.41
C THR A 50 0.29 -9.20 8.93
N HIS A 51 0.17 -8.59 7.74
CA HIS A 51 -1.13 -8.27 7.12
C HIS A 51 -1.55 -9.32 6.07
N GLY A 52 -0.72 -10.32 5.82
CA GLY A 52 -1.03 -11.37 4.85
C GLY A 52 -2.05 -12.36 5.41
N VAL A 53 -2.89 -12.89 4.53
CA VAL A 53 -3.86 -13.94 4.85
C VAL A 53 -3.50 -15.20 4.08
N SER A 54 -3.69 -16.38 4.69
CA SER A 54 -3.41 -17.65 4.00
C SER A 54 -4.35 -17.85 2.81
N LEU A 55 -3.77 -18.10 1.64
CA LEU A 55 -4.47 -18.43 0.40
C LEU A 55 -4.83 -19.92 0.31
N ARG A 56 -4.46 -20.74 1.30
CA ARG A 56 -4.70 -22.19 1.29
C ARG A 56 -6.13 -22.53 0.89
N GLY A 57 -7.12 -21.89 1.52
CA GLY A 57 -8.53 -22.15 1.22
C GLY A 57 -8.94 -21.82 -0.22
N VAL A 58 -8.34 -20.78 -0.81
CA VAL A 58 -8.54 -20.40 -2.21
C VAL A 58 -7.87 -21.42 -3.15
N ILE A 59 -6.63 -21.80 -2.85
CA ILE A 59 -5.86 -22.76 -3.64
C ILE A 59 -6.59 -24.12 -3.66
N GLU A 60 -6.96 -24.63 -2.48
CA GLU A 60 -7.68 -25.90 -2.30
C GLU A 60 -9.15 -25.83 -2.77
N GLY A 61 -9.65 -24.65 -3.14
CA GLY A 61 -11.03 -24.46 -3.64
C GLY A 61 -12.11 -24.58 -2.57
N THR A 62 -11.74 -24.56 -1.29
CA THR A 62 -12.69 -24.60 -0.16
C THR A 62 -13.26 -23.23 0.17
N ARG A 63 -12.65 -22.15 -0.32
CA ARG A 63 -13.14 -20.77 -0.21
C ARG A 63 -13.01 -20.03 -1.54
N PRO A 64 -13.97 -19.17 -1.91
CA PRO A 64 -13.92 -18.41 -3.15
C PRO A 64 -13.00 -17.19 -3.07
N THR A 65 -12.64 -16.72 -1.87
CA THR A 65 -11.71 -15.61 -1.66
C THR A 65 -11.02 -15.68 -0.31
N ALA A 66 -9.87 -15.01 -0.19
CA ALA A 66 -9.18 -14.71 1.07
C ALA A 66 -9.38 -13.25 1.51
N HIS A 67 -9.62 -12.34 0.56
CA HIS A 67 -9.75 -10.90 0.77
C HIS A 67 -11.04 -10.37 0.13
N GLU A 68 -11.68 -9.39 0.74
CA GLU A 68 -12.76 -8.61 0.12
C GLU A 68 -12.19 -7.43 -0.68
N TYR A 69 -11.08 -6.87 -0.22
CA TYR A 69 -10.35 -5.78 -0.85
C TYR A 69 -8.85 -5.88 -0.59
N LEU A 70 -8.04 -5.13 -1.33
CA LEU A 70 -6.60 -5.01 -1.16
C LEU A 70 -6.18 -3.54 -1.10
N LEU A 71 -5.11 -3.27 -0.35
CA LEU A 71 -4.36 -2.02 -0.44
C LEU A 71 -3.10 -2.22 -1.28
N GLN A 72 -2.80 -1.25 -2.14
CA GLN A 72 -1.60 -1.22 -2.98
C GLN A 72 -1.11 0.22 -3.09
N GLY A 73 0.19 0.42 -3.27
CA GLY A 73 0.76 1.74 -3.49
C GLY A 73 2.25 1.78 -3.17
N TYR A 74 2.81 2.97 -3.31
CA TYR A 74 4.16 3.27 -2.83
C TYR A 74 4.10 4.15 -1.58
N PHE A 75 5.10 4.01 -0.72
CA PHE A 75 5.23 4.88 0.45
C PHE A 75 5.23 6.36 0.04
N GLY A 76 4.38 7.16 0.70
CA GLY A 76 4.31 8.61 0.51
C GLY A 76 3.71 9.05 -0.83
N ARG A 77 2.99 8.16 -1.52
CA ARG A 77 2.33 8.42 -2.82
C ARG A 77 0.82 8.17 -2.73
N GLU A 78 0.17 7.96 -3.86
CA GLU A 78 -1.21 7.47 -3.91
C GLU A 78 -1.41 6.23 -3.02
N VAL A 79 -2.67 5.96 -2.71
CA VAL A 79 -3.06 4.68 -2.13
C VAL A 79 -4.20 4.10 -2.96
N ASN A 80 -3.98 2.91 -3.48
CA ASN A 80 -4.98 2.16 -4.22
C ASN A 80 -5.77 1.28 -3.26
N VAL A 81 -7.09 1.28 -3.40
CA VAL A 81 -7.96 0.23 -2.85
C VAL A 81 -8.62 -0.51 -4.00
N ILE A 82 -8.57 -1.84 -3.95
CA ILE A 82 -9.03 -2.72 -5.03
C ILE A 82 -10.01 -3.71 -4.43
N ASP A 83 -11.20 -3.84 -5.01
CA ASP A 83 -12.13 -4.91 -4.71
C ASP A 83 -12.44 -5.72 -5.98
N ARG A 84 -13.53 -6.51 -5.96
CA ARG A 84 -13.95 -7.33 -7.12
C ARG A 84 -14.61 -6.53 -8.23
N GLU A 85 -15.15 -5.38 -7.90
CA GLU A 85 -15.88 -4.57 -8.85
C GLU A 85 -14.96 -3.53 -9.51
N GLY A 86 -13.91 -3.07 -8.83
CA GLY A 86 -13.01 -2.09 -9.39
C GLY A 86 -11.82 -1.70 -8.52
N LYS A 87 -11.16 -0.64 -8.96
CA LYS A 87 -9.93 -0.12 -8.37
C LYS A 87 -9.99 1.39 -8.28
N TYR A 88 -9.81 1.89 -7.07
CA TYR A 88 -9.74 3.31 -6.78
C TYR A 88 -8.33 3.70 -6.39
N ILE A 89 -7.75 4.64 -7.12
CA ILE A 89 -6.44 5.25 -6.85
C ILE A 89 -6.72 6.58 -6.16
N ARG A 90 -6.40 6.70 -4.86
CA ARG A 90 -6.54 7.96 -4.13
C ARG A 90 -5.27 8.79 -4.30
N GLY A 91 -5.38 9.84 -5.10
CA GLY A 91 -4.34 10.84 -5.27
C GLY A 91 -4.10 11.68 -4.01
N VAL A 92 -2.98 12.41 -4.00
CA VAL A 92 -2.63 13.38 -2.94
C VAL A 92 -3.00 14.77 -3.44
N GLU A 93 -4.27 15.12 -3.28
CA GLU A 93 -4.84 16.35 -3.83
C GLU A 93 -4.56 17.57 -2.93
N GLY A 94 -4.25 18.70 -3.57
CA GLY A 94 -4.01 19.98 -2.87
C GLY A 94 -2.62 20.08 -2.25
N GLU A 95 -2.50 20.84 -1.15
CA GLU A 95 -1.20 21.19 -0.54
C GLU A 95 -0.84 20.29 0.64
N ARG A 96 -1.76 19.42 1.09
CA ARG A 96 -1.59 18.53 2.25
C ARG A 96 -0.76 17.30 1.86
N THR A 97 0.53 17.49 1.62
CA THR A 97 1.43 16.41 1.13
C THR A 97 2.39 15.90 2.20
N ASP A 98 2.34 16.48 3.40
CA ASP A 98 3.22 16.14 4.50
C ASP A 98 3.17 14.64 4.81
N VAL A 99 4.35 14.05 4.99
CA VAL A 99 4.51 12.64 5.33
C VAL A 99 5.71 12.49 6.24
N SER A 100 5.57 11.70 7.29
CA SER A 100 6.70 11.34 8.13
C SER A 100 7.48 10.18 7.52
N VAL A 101 8.76 10.05 7.86
CA VAL A 101 9.51 8.80 7.70
C VAL A 101 9.74 8.21 9.08
N TRP A 102 9.50 6.91 9.23
CA TRP A 102 9.70 6.13 10.45
C TRP A 102 10.83 5.15 10.19
N SER A 103 11.96 5.31 10.87
CA SER A 103 13.13 4.47 10.66
C SER A 103 13.90 4.21 11.94
N ASN A 104 14.29 2.95 12.14
CA ASN A 104 15.26 2.55 13.15
C ASN A 104 16.71 2.50 12.61
N ARG A 105 16.92 2.85 11.34
CA ARG A 105 18.22 2.77 10.65
C ARG A 105 18.62 4.10 10.02
N TRP A 106 18.56 5.17 10.80
CA TRP A 106 18.94 6.50 10.31
C TRP A 106 20.45 6.66 10.07
N SER A 107 21.28 5.85 10.73
CA SER A 107 22.74 5.91 10.60
C SER A 107 23.26 5.65 9.18
N THR A 108 22.42 5.13 8.29
CA THR A 108 22.73 4.91 6.87
C THR A 108 22.21 6.02 5.94
N MET A 109 21.63 7.09 6.48
CA MET A 109 21.11 8.24 5.72
C MET A 109 21.98 9.49 5.95
N PRO A 110 22.39 10.23 4.90
CA PRO A 110 22.16 9.95 3.48
C PRO A 110 23.04 8.79 2.99
N VAL A 111 22.55 8.06 2.00
CA VAL A 111 23.34 7.01 1.35
C VAL A 111 24.36 7.67 0.42
N HIS A 112 25.54 8.00 0.95
CA HIS A 112 26.57 8.76 0.21
C HIS A 112 26.98 8.12 -1.13
N ALA A 113 26.92 6.79 -1.24
CA ALA A 113 27.19 6.06 -2.49
C ALA A 113 26.09 6.23 -3.56
N PHE A 114 24.88 6.61 -3.14
CA PHE A 114 23.71 6.78 -3.99
C PHE A 114 23.02 8.11 -3.67
N PRO A 115 23.65 9.26 -3.99
CA PRO A 115 23.12 10.58 -3.64
C PRO A 115 21.73 10.86 -4.24
N ARG A 116 21.36 10.12 -5.30
CA ARG A 116 20.04 10.20 -5.94
C ARG A 116 18.91 9.52 -5.17
N LEU A 117 19.20 8.62 -4.22
CA LEU A 117 18.17 8.05 -3.34
C LEU A 117 17.58 9.12 -2.42
N SER A 118 18.30 10.23 -2.24
CA SER A 118 17.90 11.45 -1.57
C SER A 118 17.06 11.17 -0.33
N LEU A 119 17.78 10.81 0.72
CA LEU A 119 17.28 10.53 2.05
C LEU A 119 17.89 11.59 2.95
N ALA A 120 17.12 12.63 3.25
CA ALA A 120 17.60 13.77 4.00
C ALA A 120 18.14 13.36 5.38
N ARG A 121 19.13 14.13 5.86
CA ARG A 121 19.59 13.99 7.24
C ARG A 121 18.45 14.35 8.19
N PRO A 122 18.42 13.75 9.39
CA PRO A 122 17.46 14.20 10.35
C PRO A 122 17.83 15.57 10.88
N ASP A 123 16.80 16.34 11.19
CA ASP A 123 16.87 17.68 11.77
C ASP A 123 16.09 17.73 13.09
N ASP A 124 15.97 18.92 13.66
CA ASP A 124 15.35 19.14 14.97
C ASP A 124 13.83 18.81 15.01
N ARG A 125 13.20 18.48 13.88
CA ARG A 125 11.82 17.98 13.81
C ARG A 125 11.73 16.47 14.10
N ALA A 126 12.84 15.74 14.07
CA ALA A 126 12.86 14.31 14.34
C ALA A 126 12.59 14.01 15.82
N THR A 127 11.73 13.02 16.08
CA THR A 127 11.32 12.59 17.42
C THR A 127 11.41 11.07 17.55
N LEU A 128 11.54 10.56 18.78
CA LEU A 128 11.42 9.12 19.05
C LEU A 128 9.94 8.75 19.16
N ASP A 129 9.55 7.69 18.46
CA ASP A 129 8.18 7.19 18.42
C ASP A 129 8.20 5.64 18.31
N ARG A 130 7.03 5.02 18.13
CA ARG A 130 6.88 3.60 17.79
C ARG A 130 6.32 3.45 16.38
N MET A 131 6.75 2.39 15.70
CA MET A 131 6.21 2.06 14.38
C MET A 131 4.71 1.77 14.50
N PRO A 132 3.83 2.37 13.69
CA PRO A 132 2.41 2.02 13.68
C PRO A 132 2.19 0.51 13.56
N GLY A 133 1.32 -0.04 14.41
CA GLY A 133 1.05 -1.48 14.48
C GLY A 133 2.14 -2.35 15.13
N SER A 134 3.16 -1.76 15.77
CA SER A 134 4.26 -2.48 16.42
C SER A 134 4.83 -1.76 17.65
N ASP A 135 5.48 -2.50 18.55
CA ASP A 135 6.24 -1.94 19.68
C ASP A 135 7.68 -1.56 19.31
N ILE A 136 8.09 -1.63 18.04
CA ILE A 136 9.47 -1.31 17.65
C ILE A 136 9.72 0.20 17.78
N PRO A 137 10.73 0.66 18.55
CA PRO A 137 11.08 2.07 18.62
C PRO A 137 11.73 2.54 17.31
N VAL A 138 11.34 3.72 16.86
CA VAL A 138 11.80 4.35 15.62
C VAL A 138 12.07 5.83 15.83
N ILE A 139 12.87 6.42 14.95
CA ILE A 139 12.91 7.87 14.77
C ILE A 139 11.84 8.21 13.74
N ARG A 140 10.92 9.10 14.11
CA ARG A 140 9.89 9.68 13.23
C ARG A 140 10.30 11.10 12.88
N GLN A 141 10.36 11.41 11.58
CA GLN A 141 10.59 12.77 11.11
C GLN A 141 9.55 13.19 10.09
N PRO A 142 8.79 14.27 10.36
CA PRO A 142 7.89 14.84 9.39
C PRO A 142 8.66 15.56 8.28
N PHE A 143 8.25 15.34 7.03
CA PHE A 143 8.68 16.11 5.87
C PHE A 143 7.51 16.90 5.32
N THR A 144 7.76 18.17 4.98
CA THR A 144 6.77 19.06 4.37
C THR A 144 6.70 18.88 2.86
N ALA A 145 5.68 19.46 2.23
CA ALA A 145 5.63 19.63 0.77
C ALA A 145 6.94 20.14 0.16
N ASP A 146 7.55 21.18 0.76
CA ASP A 146 8.78 21.78 0.27
C ASP A 146 9.99 20.84 0.40
N ASP A 147 10.07 20.07 1.49
CA ASP A 147 11.12 19.06 1.65
C ASP A 147 11.01 17.99 0.56
N LEU A 148 9.80 17.48 0.31
CA LEU A 148 9.52 16.44 -0.68
C LEU A 148 9.78 16.95 -2.11
N ASN A 149 9.35 18.18 -2.42
CA ASN A 149 9.62 18.84 -3.71
C ASN A 149 11.11 19.13 -3.92
N SER A 150 11.87 19.34 -2.84
CA SER A 150 13.32 19.45 -2.85
C SER A 150 14.02 18.08 -2.91
N GLY A 151 13.25 17.00 -2.96
CA GLY A 151 13.71 15.63 -3.11
C GLY A 151 14.11 14.95 -1.80
N ALA A 152 13.72 15.43 -0.62
CA ALA A 152 14.18 14.88 0.68
C ALA A 152 13.92 13.37 0.87
N VAL A 153 12.95 12.82 0.14
CA VAL A 153 12.65 11.38 0.04
C VAL A 153 12.31 11.05 -1.41
N TYR A 154 13.24 10.42 -2.16
CA TYR A 154 13.08 10.18 -3.61
C TYR A 154 11.76 9.49 -4.02
N LEU A 155 11.24 8.60 -3.17
CA LEU A 155 10.04 7.82 -3.47
C LEU A 155 8.73 8.53 -3.08
N ALA A 156 8.77 9.55 -2.22
CA ALA A 156 7.60 10.22 -1.68
C ALA A 156 7.39 11.62 -2.30
N GLY A 157 6.19 12.16 -2.16
CA GLY A 157 5.80 13.47 -2.68
C GLY A 157 4.83 13.37 -3.85
N GLN A 158 4.43 14.54 -4.37
CA GLN A 158 3.47 14.62 -5.46
C GLN A 158 4.05 14.11 -6.78
N THR A 159 3.17 13.51 -7.57
CA THR A 159 3.51 12.78 -8.78
C THR A 159 2.44 13.11 -9.82
N ALA A 160 2.61 12.67 -11.06
CA ALA A 160 1.60 12.88 -12.11
C ALA A 160 0.20 12.36 -11.73
N GLY A 161 0.07 11.38 -10.82
CA GLY A 161 -1.19 10.94 -10.22
C GLY A 161 -1.54 11.71 -8.95
N ALA A 162 -1.64 13.03 -9.05
CA ALA A 162 -2.11 13.87 -7.94
C ALA A 162 -3.63 13.78 -7.77
N GLU A 163 -4.35 13.43 -8.83
CA GLU A 163 -5.81 13.32 -8.85
C GLU A 163 -6.25 11.89 -8.53
N SER A 164 -7.45 11.75 -7.98
CA SER A 164 -8.07 10.46 -7.72
C SER A 164 -8.65 9.87 -9.01
N GLU A 165 -8.44 8.58 -9.25
CA GLU A 165 -8.91 7.84 -10.43
C GLU A 165 -9.72 6.61 -9.98
N LEU A 166 -10.78 6.24 -10.71
CA LEU A 166 -11.57 5.04 -10.43
C LEU A 166 -11.79 4.23 -11.71
N TYR A 167 -11.45 2.94 -11.68
CA TYR A 167 -11.61 2.03 -12.81
C TYR A 167 -12.51 0.85 -12.45
N ASP A 168 -13.31 0.40 -13.40
CA ASP A 168 -14.06 -0.85 -13.29
C ASP A 168 -13.13 -2.06 -13.53
N THR A 169 -13.36 -3.18 -12.83
CA THR A 169 -12.53 -4.39 -13.02
C THR A 169 -12.60 -4.95 -14.44
N SER A 170 -13.69 -4.69 -15.18
CA SER A 170 -13.80 -5.07 -16.59
C SER A 170 -12.93 -4.23 -17.53
N ASP A 171 -12.50 -3.04 -17.11
CA ASP A 171 -11.58 -2.18 -17.85
C ASP A 171 -10.12 -2.53 -17.53
N SER A 172 -9.62 -3.59 -18.17
CA SER A 172 -8.25 -4.06 -17.95
C SER A 172 -7.16 -3.06 -18.35
N GLU A 173 -7.49 -2.07 -19.20
CA GLU A 173 -6.55 -1.06 -19.68
C GLU A 173 -6.55 0.20 -18.81
N GLU A 174 -7.49 0.32 -17.86
CA GLU A 174 -7.66 1.49 -16.98
C GLU A 174 -7.74 2.79 -17.82
N SER A 175 -8.65 2.78 -18.79
CA SER A 175 -8.82 3.83 -19.80
C SER A 175 -10.03 4.72 -19.57
N GLU A 176 -11.05 4.24 -18.86
CA GLU A 176 -12.26 4.98 -18.51
C GLU A 176 -12.27 5.33 -17.02
N ASP A 177 -11.93 6.58 -16.70
CA ASP A 177 -11.99 7.08 -15.33
C ASP A 177 -13.43 7.40 -14.90
N LEU A 178 -13.84 6.78 -13.79
CA LEU A 178 -15.15 6.87 -13.16
C LEU A 178 -15.11 7.68 -11.85
N ALA A 179 -14.04 8.42 -11.55
CA ALA A 179 -13.86 9.13 -10.28
C ALA A 179 -14.97 10.15 -10.00
N ASP A 180 -15.56 10.75 -11.04
CA ASP A 180 -16.69 11.68 -10.96
C ASP A 180 -18.06 10.99 -10.73
N SER A 181 -18.10 9.66 -10.74
CA SER A 181 -19.33 8.90 -10.52
C SER A 181 -19.69 8.78 -9.04
N ALA A 182 -20.96 8.50 -8.74
CA ALA A 182 -21.43 8.24 -7.38
C ALA A 182 -20.73 7.04 -6.70
N ARG A 183 -20.09 6.16 -7.49
CA ARG A 183 -19.34 5.00 -7.02
C ARG A 183 -18.09 5.39 -6.24
N SER A 184 -17.51 6.56 -6.53
CA SER A 184 -16.35 7.10 -5.82
C SER A 184 -16.60 7.22 -4.31
N ASN A 185 -17.82 7.59 -3.88
CA ASN A 185 -18.18 7.66 -2.46
C ASN A 185 -18.03 6.32 -1.73
N HIS A 186 -18.34 5.21 -2.40
CA HIS A 186 -18.15 3.88 -1.86
C HIS A 186 -16.65 3.60 -1.63
N TYR A 187 -15.81 3.89 -2.62
CA TYR A 187 -14.38 3.63 -2.53
C TYR A 187 -13.64 4.55 -1.57
N VAL A 188 -14.07 5.80 -1.42
CA VAL A 188 -13.55 6.70 -0.37
C VAL A 188 -13.83 6.10 1.01
N ALA A 189 -15.05 5.58 1.23
CA ALA A 189 -15.40 4.91 2.48
C ALA A 189 -14.63 3.60 2.69
N LEU A 190 -14.47 2.79 1.62
CA LEU A 190 -13.72 1.54 1.64
C LEU A 190 -12.23 1.78 1.94
N LEU A 191 -11.61 2.76 1.29
CA LEU A 191 -10.22 3.14 1.55
C LEU A 191 -10.05 3.59 3.00
N ARG A 192 -10.95 4.45 3.50
CA ARG A 192 -10.91 4.89 4.90
C ARG A 192 -11.02 3.70 5.86
N HIS A 193 -11.90 2.74 5.58
CA HIS A 193 -12.03 1.50 6.37
C HIS A 193 -10.74 0.68 6.34
N ALA A 194 -10.20 0.43 5.14
CA ALA A 194 -8.97 -0.33 4.92
C ALA A 194 -7.76 0.28 5.64
N LEU A 195 -7.62 1.62 5.60
CA LEU A 195 -6.55 2.34 6.31
C LEU A 195 -6.68 2.21 7.84
N ILE A 196 -7.90 2.18 8.37
CA ILE A 196 -8.14 1.96 9.81
C ILE A 196 -7.74 0.53 10.19
N GLU A 197 -8.10 -0.46 9.38
CA GLU A 197 -7.79 -1.88 9.66
C GLU A 197 -6.29 -2.15 9.76
N VAL A 198 -5.49 -1.48 8.92
CA VAL A 198 -4.02 -1.58 8.96
C VAL A 198 -3.36 -0.60 9.93
N GLU A 199 -4.15 0.11 10.75
CA GLU A 199 -3.68 1.11 11.72
C GLU A 199 -2.78 2.18 11.08
N ALA A 200 -3.18 2.65 9.90
CA ALA A 200 -2.44 3.71 9.20
C ALA A 200 -2.32 4.96 10.10
N PRO A 201 -1.16 5.66 10.09
CA PRO A 201 -1.00 6.89 10.85
C PRO A 201 -2.05 7.95 10.49
N SER A 202 -2.49 8.74 11.47
CA SER A 202 -3.50 9.79 11.27
C SER A 202 -3.12 10.80 10.18
N GLU A 203 -1.83 11.08 10.00
CA GLU A 203 -1.33 11.95 8.93
C GLU A 203 -1.64 11.41 7.53
N GLN A 204 -1.80 10.09 7.34
CA GLN A 204 -2.20 9.55 6.04
C GLN A 204 -3.64 9.92 5.68
N PHE A 205 -4.54 10.00 6.67
CA PHE A 205 -5.91 10.45 6.44
C PHE A 205 -5.94 11.93 6.03
N VAL A 206 -5.18 12.78 6.72
CA VAL A 206 -5.06 14.21 6.37
C VAL A 206 -4.44 14.38 4.98
N ARG A 207 -3.38 13.62 4.67
CA ARG A 207 -2.66 13.66 3.39
C ARG A 207 -3.53 13.24 2.21
N LEU A 208 -4.43 12.27 2.42
CA LEU A 208 -5.34 11.77 1.40
C LEU A 208 -6.70 12.49 1.43
N GLY A 209 -6.90 13.49 2.29
CA GLY A 209 -8.17 14.21 2.45
C GLY A 209 -9.33 13.29 2.88
N LEU A 210 -9.09 12.42 3.86
CA LEU A 210 -10.01 11.44 4.42
C LEU A 210 -10.32 11.68 5.92
N ASP A 211 -9.89 12.83 6.46
CA ASP A 211 -10.08 13.26 7.85
C ASP A 211 -11.52 13.64 8.21
#